data_AF-A0A6J4CVA0-F1
#
_entry.id   AF-A0A6J4CVA0-F1
#
_cell.length_a   1.000
_cell.length_b   1.000
_cell.length_c   1.000
_cell.angle_alpha   90.00
_cell.angle_beta   90.00
_cell.angle_gamma   90.00
#
_symmetry.space_group_name_H-M   'P 1'
#
loop_
_entity.id
_entity.type
_entity.pdbx_description
1 polymer ?
#
loop_
_entity_poly.entity_id
_entity_poly.type
_entity_poly.pdbx_seq_one_letter_code
_entity_poly.pdbx_strand_id
1 'polypeptide(L)'
;MLYHYLQQSLEDLQTLIQLTTQDLEDIHKANHEAIFARNATKKERIASFENCKNLFDQEMLKLMQKHPGKPLAELLDEKGSALLKQMRQCLNELKEINADYARIVFAVSEFYSTLMQQIVPHESVGYYNQQTIASSFLQVQA
;
A
#
# COMPACT_ATOMS: atom_id res chain seq x y z
N MET A 1 25.94 3.78 12.09
CA MET A 1 25.20 4.53 11.06
C MET A 1 24.55 3.58 10.06
N LEU A 2 25.32 2.77 9.32
CA LEU A 2 24.78 1.80 8.36
C LEU A 2 23.72 0.83 8.93
N TYR A 3 24.00 0.22 10.09
CA TYR A 3 23.04 -0.62 10.81
C TYR A 3 21.79 0.14 11.28
N HIS A 4 21.94 1.42 11.62
CA HIS A 4 20.82 2.21 12.09
C HIS A 4 19.83 2.45 10.94
N TYR A 5 20.31 2.76 9.73
CA TYR A 5 19.45 2.87 8.55
C TYR A 5 18.74 1.54 8.23
N LEU A 6 19.43 0.40 8.33
CA LEU A 6 18.80 -0.91 8.14
C LEU A 6 17.73 -1.21 9.20
N GLN A 7 18.01 -0.91 10.46
CA GLN A 7 17.05 -1.12 11.56
C GLN A 7 15.82 -0.22 11.41
N GLN A 8 16.02 1.05 11.06
CA GLN A 8 14.93 1.98 10.80
C GLN A 8 14.10 1.53 9.60
N SER A 9 14.74 1.13 8.50
CA SER A 9 14.05 0.57 7.33
C SER A 9 13.23 -0.67 7.69
N LEU A 10 13.74 -1.53 8.56
CA LEU A 10 13.01 -2.71 9.04
C LEU A 10 11.78 -2.32 9.87
N GLU A 11 11.92 -1.36 10.77
CA GLU A 11 10.81 -0.84 11.58
C GLU A 11 9.73 -0.20 10.69
N ASP A 12 10.13 0.59 9.70
CA ASP A 12 9.22 1.20 8.73
C ASP A 12 8.46 0.11 7.95
N LEU A 13 9.14 -0.92 7.46
CA LEU A 13 8.51 -2.03 6.74
C LEU A 13 7.55 -2.84 7.62
N GLN A 14 7.94 -3.17 8.85
CA GLN A 14 7.06 -3.89 9.79
C GLN A 14 5.82 -3.07 10.13
N THR A 15 5.97 -1.76 10.32
CA THR A 15 4.84 -0.86 10.53
C THR A 15 3.92 -0.83 9.32
N LEU A 16 4.47 -0.75 8.09
CA LEU A 16 3.68 -0.77 6.87
C LEU A 16 2.91 -2.09 6.68
N ILE A 17 3.54 -3.23 6.99
CA ILE A 17 2.90 -4.56 6.98
C ILE A 17 1.73 -4.57 7.97
N GLN A 18 1.96 -4.13 9.21
CA GLN A 18 0.95 -4.09 10.25
C GLN A 18 -0.23 -3.21 9.86
N LEU A 19 0.03 -1.98 9.40
CA LEU A 19 -1.03 -1.05 8.99
C LEU A 19 -1.81 -1.59 7.78
N THR A 20 -1.17 -2.27 6.84
CA THR A 20 -1.86 -2.85 5.67
C THR A 20 -2.68 -4.09 6.04
N THR A 21 -2.21 -4.89 7.00
CA THR A 21 -3.00 -5.99 7.56
C THR A 21 -4.23 -5.48 8.30
N GLN A 22 -4.08 -4.40 9.06
CA GLN A 22 -5.21 -3.78 9.75
C GLN A 22 -6.21 -3.15 8.76
N ASP A 23 -5.73 -2.56 7.66
CA ASP A 23 -6.63 -2.06 6.61
C ASP A 23 -7.45 -3.19 5.96
N LEU A 24 -6.83 -4.36 5.73
CA LEU A 24 -7.56 -5.55 5.25
C LEU A 24 -8.70 -5.94 6.20
N GLU A 25 -8.42 -5.97 7.52
CA GLU A 25 -9.45 -6.25 8.52
C GLU A 25 -10.56 -5.20 8.55
N ASP A 26 -10.20 -3.92 8.43
CA ASP A 26 -11.15 -2.82 8.44
C ASP A 26 -12.03 -2.80 7.19
N ILE A 27 -11.51 -3.19 6.02
CA ILE A 27 -12.34 -3.36 4.82
C ILE A 27 -13.42 -4.42 5.08
N HIS A 28 -13.07 -5.56 5.67
CA HIS A 28 -14.04 -6.62 5.98
C HIS A 28 -15.11 -6.17 6.97
N LYS A 29 -14.80 -5.21 7.84
CA LYS A 29 -15.73 -4.62 8.82
C LYS A 29 -16.45 -3.37 8.29
N ALA A 30 -16.23 -2.98 7.04
CA ALA A 30 -16.69 -1.73 6.45
C ALA A 30 -16.26 -0.46 7.23
N ASN A 31 -15.13 -0.52 7.94
CA ASN A 31 -14.58 0.59 8.73
C ASN A 31 -13.63 1.46 7.89
N HIS A 32 -14.16 2.10 6.86
CA HIS A 32 -13.33 2.81 5.86
C HIS A 32 -12.66 4.09 6.41
N GLU A 33 -13.25 4.75 7.40
CA GLU A 33 -12.67 5.96 8.02
C GLU A 33 -11.31 5.67 8.67
N ALA A 34 -11.18 4.54 9.35
CA ALA A 34 -9.93 4.12 9.98
C ALA A 34 -8.82 3.90 8.94
N ILE A 35 -9.16 3.33 7.78
CA ILE A 35 -8.23 3.14 6.65
C ILE A 35 -7.70 4.51 6.19
N PHE A 36 -8.61 5.48 5.98
CA PHE A 36 -8.21 6.81 5.54
C PHE A 36 -7.35 7.55 6.56
N ALA A 37 -7.63 7.39 7.86
CA ALA A 37 -6.85 8.00 8.92
C ALA A 37 -5.39 7.50 8.95
N ARG A 38 -5.15 6.24 8.61
CA ARG A 38 -3.80 5.64 8.60
C ARG A 38 -2.95 6.09 7.41
N ASN A 39 -3.54 6.66 6.35
CA ASN A 39 -2.82 7.06 5.14
C ASN A 39 -1.68 8.06 5.41
N ALA A 40 -1.87 8.99 6.35
CA ALA A 40 -0.84 9.95 6.71
C ALA A 40 0.40 9.24 7.27
N THR A 41 0.20 8.33 8.22
CA THR A 41 1.27 7.52 8.82
C THR A 41 1.95 6.61 7.80
N LYS A 42 1.18 5.97 6.90
CA LYS A 42 1.76 5.15 5.82
C LYS A 42 2.68 5.98 4.91
N LYS A 43 2.24 7.17 4.50
CA LYS A 43 3.05 8.07 3.67
C LYS A 43 4.34 8.48 4.36
N GLU A 44 4.29 8.80 5.65
CA GLU A 44 5.47 9.13 6.46
C GLU A 44 6.45 7.95 6.52
N ARG A 45 5.97 6.74 6.79
CA ARG A 45 6.79 5.53 6.86
C ARG A 45 7.41 5.16 5.52
N ILE A 46 6.69 5.32 4.40
CA ILE A 46 7.24 5.13 3.06
C ILE A 46 8.38 6.13 2.80
N ALA A 47 8.16 7.41 3.08
CA ALA A 47 9.18 8.44 2.88
C ALA A 47 10.42 8.19 3.77
N SER A 48 10.21 7.80 5.03
CA SER A 48 11.27 7.39 5.96
C SER A 48 12.09 6.22 5.40
N PHE A 49 11.41 5.18 4.91
CA PHE A 49 12.04 4.00 4.34
C PHE A 49 12.88 4.35 3.11
N GLU A 50 12.32 5.11 2.17
CA GLU A 50 13.03 5.54 0.95
C GLU A 50 14.28 6.37 1.27
N ASN A 51 14.17 7.28 2.23
CA ASN A 51 15.31 8.07 2.70
C ASN A 51 16.39 7.18 3.32
N CYS A 52 16.01 6.28 4.25
CA CYS A 52 16.96 5.38 4.90
C CYS A 52 17.64 4.45 3.88
N LYS A 53 16.90 3.93 2.89
CA LYS A 53 17.47 3.14 1.79
C LYS A 53 18.51 3.95 1.01
N ASN A 54 18.18 5.18 0.64
CA ASN A 54 19.11 6.02 -0.12
C ASN A 54 20.38 6.35 0.67
N LEU A 55 20.25 6.65 1.97
CA LEU A 55 21.38 6.88 2.85
C LEU A 55 22.25 5.62 3.04
N PHE A 56 21.60 4.46 3.16
CA PHE A 56 22.29 3.17 3.21
C PHE A 56 23.10 2.93 1.93
N ASP A 57 22.50 3.11 0.75
CA ASP A 57 23.17 2.90 -0.54
C ASP A 57 24.38 3.84 -0.71
N GLN A 58 24.23 5.11 -0.31
CA GLN A 58 25.34 6.07 -0.34
C GLN A 58 26.49 5.68 0.59
N GLU A 59 26.19 5.24 1.82
CA GLU A 59 27.21 4.77 2.75
C GLU A 59 27.89 3.49 2.27
N MET A 60 27.15 2.56 1.67
CA MET A 60 27.72 1.35 1.05
C MET A 60 28.68 1.71 -0.09
N LEU A 61 28.32 2.65 -0.96
CA LEU A 61 29.22 3.11 -2.04
C LEU A 61 30.50 3.71 -1.49
N LYS A 62 30.42 4.55 -0.45
CA LYS A 62 31.61 5.11 0.23
C LYS A 62 32.48 4.00 0.82
N LEU A 63 31.87 2.97 1.39
CA LEU A 63 32.56 1.85 2.01
C LEU A 63 33.29 0.99 0.98
N MET A 64 32.67 0.76 -0.18
CA MET A 64 33.29 0.09 -1.33
C MET A 64 34.47 0.90 -1.90
N GLN A 65 34.35 2.23 -2.01
CA GLN A 65 35.43 3.10 -2.48
C GLN A 65 36.63 3.11 -1.53
N LYS A 66 36.41 3.02 -0.22
CA LYS A 66 37.48 2.96 0.80
C LYS A 66 38.20 1.62 0.84
N HIS A 67 37.57 0.55 0.35
CA HIS A 67 38.13 -0.80 0.33
C HIS A 67 38.10 -1.41 -1.08
N PRO A 68 38.89 -0.84 -2.03
CA PRO A 68 38.95 -1.36 -3.38
C PRO A 68 39.50 -2.79 -3.36
N GLY A 69 38.71 -3.75 -3.84
CA GLY A 69 39.08 -5.16 -3.94
C GLY A 69 38.46 -6.09 -2.89
N LYS A 70 37.71 -5.57 -1.91
CA LYS A 70 36.90 -6.44 -1.01
C LYS A 70 35.49 -6.64 -1.58
N PRO A 71 35.01 -7.88 -1.69
CA PRO A 71 33.63 -8.16 -2.10
C PRO A 71 32.64 -7.64 -1.04
N LEU A 72 31.41 -7.30 -1.48
CA LEU A 72 30.35 -6.74 -0.63
C LEU A 72 30.07 -7.59 0.64
N ALA A 73 30.18 -8.91 0.50
CA ALA A 73 30.00 -9.87 1.59
C ALA A 73 31.08 -9.80 2.67
N GLU A 74 32.27 -9.27 2.35
CA GLU A 74 33.35 -9.02 3.32
C GLU A 74 33.31 -7.59 3.89
N LEU A 75 32.48 -6.72 3.31
CA LEU A 75 32.27 -5.35 3.77
C LEU A 75 31.17 -5.26 4.84
N LEU A 76 30.26 -6.23 4.86
CA LEU A 76 29.22 -6.39 5.87
C LEU A 76 29.58 -7.55 6.79
N ASP A 77 29.51 -7.33 8.10
CA ASP A 77 29.58 -8.42 9.07
C ASP A 77 28.31 -9.28 9.04
N GLU A 78 28.30 -10.37 9.81
CA GLU A 78 27.16 -11.29 9.91
C GLU A 78 25.86 -10.56 10.30
N LYS A 79 25.95 -9.56 11.18
CA LYS A 79 24.82 -8.75 11.62
C LYS A 79 24.21 -7.96 10.46
N GLY A 80 25.03 -7.32 9.64
CA GLY A 80 24.57 -6.53 8.51
C GLY A 80 23.92 -7.39 7.44
N SER A 81 24.53 -8.55 7.18
CA SER A 81 23.98 -9.56 6.28
C SER A 81 22.63 -10.11 6.77
N ALA A 82 22.49 -10.35 8.08
CA ALA A 82 21.23 -10.79 8.68
C ALA A 82 20.13 -9.74 8.55
N LEU A 83 20.43 -8.46 8.83
CA LEU A 83 19.47 -7.36 8.70
C LEU A 83 19.02 -7.17 7.24
N LEU A 84 19.92 -7.25 6.28
CA LEU A 84 19.58 -7.19 4.85
C LEU A 84 18.67 -8.34 4.42
N LYS A 85 18.96 -9.56 4.89
CA LYS A 85 18.12 -10.73 4.64
C LYS A 85 16.72 -10.52 5.21
N GLN A 86 16.62 -10.02 6.44
CA GLN A 86 15.35 -9.70 7.07
C GLN A 86 14.59 -8.61 6.31
N MET A 87 15.29 -7.57 5.83
CA MET A 87 14.68 -6.48 5.08
C MET A 87 14.09 -6.98 3.77
N ARG A 88 14.81 -7.85 3.05
CA ARG A 88 14.31 -8.51 1.84
C ARG A 88 13.08 -9.37 2.14
N GLN A 89 13.06 -10.09 3.25
CA GLN A 89 11.89 -10.87 3.65
C GLN A 89 10.68 -9.98 3.92
N CYS A 90 10.85 -8.90 4.69
CA CYS A 90 9.76 -7.95 4.98
C CYS A 90 9.25 -7.26 3.71
N LEU A 91 10.12 -6.91 2.77
CA LEU A 91 9.70 -6.35 1.47
C LEU A 91 8.83 -7.31 0.67
N ASN A 92 9.19 -8.60 0.64
CA ASN A 92 8.38 -9.62 -0.03
C ASN A 92 7.02 -9.77 0.65
N GLU A 93 6.99 -9.85 1.98
CA GLU A 93 5.75 -9.92 2.75
C GLU A 93 4.85 -8.71 2.51
N LEU A 94 5.40 -7.50 2.58
CA LEU A 94 4.67 -6.27 2.28
C LEU A 94 4.10 -6.26 0.86
N LYS A 95 4.86 -6.77 -0.12
CA LYS A 95 4.40 -6.89 -1.50
C LYS A 95 3.19 -7.81 -1.62
N GLU A 96 3.23 -8.99 -1.02
CA GLU A 96 2.13 -9.96 -1.07
C GLU A 96 0.88 -9.39 -0.38
N ILE A 97 1.01 -8.89 0.84
CA ILE A 97 -0.12 -8.32 1.60
C ILE A 97 -0.72 -7.11 0.87
N ASN A 98 0.10 -6.24 0.30
CA ASN A 98 -0.38 -5.08 -0.45
C ASN A 98 -1.06 -5.49 -1.77
N ALA A 99 -0.62 -6.57 -2.42
CA ALA A 99 -1.30 -7.11 -3.60
C ALA A 99 -2.69 -7.63 -3.25
N ASP A 100 -2.83 -8.32 -2.13
CA ASP A 100 -4.13 -8.79 -1.63
C ASP A 100 -5.03 -7.60 -1.26
N TYR A 101 -4.50 -6.61 -0.54
CA TYR A 101 -5.22 -5.37 -0.23
C TYR A 101 -5.73 -4.67 -1.50
N ALA A 102 -4.90 -4.53 -2.53
CA ALA A 102 -5.29 -3.91 -3.80
C ALA A 102 -6.44 -4.66 -4.49
N ARG A 103 -6.43 -6.00 -4.48
CA ARG A 103 -7.52 -6.80 -5.06
C ARG A 103 -8.85 -6.55 -4.34
N ILE A 104 -8.83 -6.50 -3.01
CA ILE A 104 -10.05 -6.26 -2.23
C ILE A 104 -10.57 -4.85 -2.44
N VAL A 105 -9.70 -3.83 -2.38
CA VAL A 105 -10.08 -2.43 -2.65
C VAL A 105 -10.71 -2.29 -4.03
N PHE A 106 -10.15 -2.96 -5.03
CA PHE A 106 -10.71 -2.97 -6.38
C PHE A 106 -12.12 -3.59 -6.42
N ALA A 107 -12.30 -4.76 -5.81
CA ALA A 107 -13.61 -5.43 -5.75
C ALA A 107 -14.67 -4.57 -5.03
N VAL A 108 -14.29 -3.90 -3.93
CA VAL A 108 -15.18 -2.97 -3.20
C VAL A 108 -15.54 -1.76 -4.07
N SER A 109 -14.57 -1.20 -4.79
CA SER A 109 -14.81 -0.08 -5.71
C SER A 109 -15.75 -0.48 -6.86
N GLU A 110 -15.59 -1.68 -7.41
CA GLU A 110 -16.47 -2.22 -8.46
C GLU A 110 -17.89 -2.41 -7.92
N PHE A 111 -18.02 -3.03 -6.73
CA PHE A 111 -19.31 -3.22 -6.07
C PHE A 111 -20.08 -1.91 -5.86
N TYR A 112 -19.44 -0.89 -5.29
CA TYR A 112 -20.10 0.42 -5.11
C TYR A 112 -20.45 1.09 -6.44
N SER A 113 -19.61 0.95 -7.47
CA SER A 113 -19.89 1.47 -8.81
C SER A 113 -21.13 0.81 -9.43
N THR A 114 -21.24 -0.52 -9.33
CA THR A 114 -22.42 -1.26 -9.82
C THR A 114 -23.68 -0.90 -9.04
N LEU A 115 -23.60 -0.77 -7.71
CA LEU A 115 -24.73 -0.33 -6.90
C LEU A 115 -25.21 1.07 -7.32
N MET A 116 -24.28 1.99 -7.53
CA MET A 116 -24.62 3.34 -8.01
C MET A 116 -25.33 3.31 -9.37
N GLN A 117 -24.89 2.45 -10.29
CA GLN A 117 -25.53 2.28 -11.60
C GLN A 117 -26.96 1.72 -11.52
N GLN A 118 -27.25 0.91 -10.50
CA GLN A 118 -28.57 0.33 -10.30
C GLN A 118 -29.53 1.27 -9.54
N ILE A 119 -29.00 2.08 -8.61
CA ILE A 119 -29.80 2.99 -7.78
C ILE A 119 -30.12 4.29 -8.51
N VAL A 120 -29.17 4.83 -9.29
CA VAL A 120 -29.39 6.05 -10.07
C VAL A 120 -30.07 5.64 -11.37
N PRO A 121 -31.30 6.11 -11.67
CA PRO A 121 -31.90 5.91 -12.97
C PRO A 121 -31.03 6.61 -14.00
N HIS A 122 -30.28 5.84 -14.76
CA HIS A 122 -29.61 6.36 -15.94
C HIS A 122 -30.62 6.31 -17.08
N GLU A 123 -31.03 7.48 -17.58
CA GLU A 123 -31.65 7.52 -18.91
C GLU A 123 -30.62 6.97 -19.89
N SER A 124 -30.87 5.78 -20.41
CA SER A 124 -30.17 5.30 -21.59
C SER A 124 -30.59 6.20 -22.75
N VAL A 125 -29.91 7.33 -22.93
CA VAL A 125 -30.10 8.21 -24.09
C VAL A 125 -29.46 7.52 -25.31
N GLY A 126 -30.14 6.49 -25.79
CA GLY A 126 -29.87 5.79 -27.03
C GLY A 126 -31.09 5.86 -27.92
N TYR A 127 -30.88 6.07 -29.22
CA TYR A 127 -31.92 6.22 -30.25
C TYR A 127 -32.80 4.99 -30.49
N TYR A 128 -32.68 3.93 -29.67
CA TYR A 128 -33.52 2.74 -29.76
C TYR A 128 -34.29 2.54 -28.45
N ASN A 129 -35.61 2.73 -28.56
CA ASN A 129 -36.63 2.44 -27.56
C ASN A 129 -36.28 1.24 -26.68
N GLN A 130 -35.80 1.50 -25.47
CA GLN A 130 -35.84 0.54 -24.37
C GLN A 130 -36.59 1.17 -23.21
N GLN A 131 -37.49 0.37 -22.65
CA GLN A 131 -38.59 0.79 -21.79
C GLN A 131 -38.09 1.65 -20.62
N THR A 132 -38.62 2.87 -20.55
CA THR A 132 -38.52 3.72 -19.37
C THR A 132 -39.10 2.97 -18.18
N ILE A 133 -38.25 2.50 -17.27
CA ILE A 133 -38.71 2.10 -15.94
C ILE A 133 -39.13 3.39 -15.27
N ALA A 134 -40.45 3.62 -15.23
CA ALA A 134 -41.03 4.80 -14.61
C ALA A 134 -40.56 4.88 -13.16
N SER A 135 -39.78 5.90 -12.85
CA SER A 135 -39.36 6.25 -11.50
C SER A 135 -40.60 6.66 -10.70
N SER A 136 -41.14 5.74 -9.91
CA SER A 136 -42.30 5.97 -9.04
C SER A 136 -41.99 6.82 -7.80
N PHE A 137 -40.76 7.31 -7.65
CA PHE A 137 -40.31 7.92 -6.40
C PHE A 137 -40.77 9.38 -6.19
N LEU A 138 -41.15 10.12 -7.22
CA LEU A 138 -41.62 11.51 -7.07
C LEU A 138 -42.96 11.72 -7.75
N GLN A 139 -44.05 11.40 -7.04
CA GLN A 139 -45.35 12.00 -7.32
C GLN A 139 -45.42 13.35 -6.63
N VAL A 140 -45.24 14.43 -7.40
CA VAL A 140 -45.57 15.79 -6.96
C VAL A 140 -47.10 15.88 -6.88
N GLN A 141 -47.63 16.03 -5.67
CA GLN A 141 -49.03 16.45 -5.49
C GLN A 141 -49.12 17.95 -5.80
N ALA A 142 -49.98 18.31 -6.75
CA ALA A 142 -50.35 19.67 -7.10
C ALA A 142 -51.53 20.16 -6.24
#